data_AF-A0A962MMG0-F1
#
_entry.id   AF-A0A962MMG0-F1
#
_cell.length_a   1.000
_cell.length_b   1.000
_cell.length_c   1.000
_cell.angle_alpha   90.00
_cell.angle_beta   90.00
_cell.angle_gamma   90.00
#
_symmetry.space_group_name_H-M   'P 1'
#
loop_
_entity.id
_entity.type
_entity.pdbx_description
1 polymer ?
#
loop_
_entity_poly.entity_id
_entity_poly.type
_entity_poly.pdbx_seq_one_letter_code
_entity_poly.pdbx_strand_id
1 'polypeptide(L)'
;MSKSQAAQNIQAQRQSIREAFLADISKTEQALRAEEKEILDQSGKIPQEDYLKLRQAYEANLLELRKDAQQKKRALEEASNVAMNVLREELYVVVQEIANERGFELVISNKNVIAGEKSLDITKETLEIINKNLKEVPLKIEEVE
;
A
#
# COMPACT_ATOMS: atom_id res chain seq x y z
N MET A 1 -6.82 -13.51 9.66
CA MET A 1 -5.97 -12.43 9.09
C MET A 1 -6.67 -11.08 9.00
N SER A 2 -7.66 -10.85 8.11
CA SER A 2 -8.26 -9.51 7.90
C SER A 2 -8.89 -8.85 9.14
N LYS A 3 -9.24 -9.64 10.17
CA LYS A 3 -9.79 -9.16 11.45
C LYS A 3 -8.74 -8.93 12.54
N SER A 4 -7.46 -9.19 12.27
CA SER A 4 -6.39 -8.91 13.24
C SER A 4 -6.13 -7.41 13.34
N GLN A 5 -5.72 -6.94 14.52
CA GLN A 5 -5.41 -5.54 14.75
C GLN A 5 -4.25 -5.06 13.86
N ALA A 6 -3.22 -5.89 13.70
CA ALA A 6 -2.11 -5.63 12.78
C ALA A 6 -2.57 -5.46 11.33
N ALA A 7 -3.48 -6.32 10.83
CA ALA A 7 -3.98 -6.18 9.46
C ALA A 7 -4.79 -4.88 9.26
N GLN A 8 -5.60 -4.49 10.26
CA GLN A 8 -6.34 -3.23 10.22
C GLN A 8 -5.41 -2.02 10.27
N ASN A 9 -4.37 -2.09 11.10
CA ASN A 9 -3.34 -1.06 11.22
C ASN A 9 -2.56 -0.88 9.90
N ILE A 10 -2.14 -1.96 9.25
CA ILE A 10 -1.49 -1.91 7.92
C ILE A 10 -2.44 -1.30 6.88
N GLN A 11 -3.73 -1.68 6.90
CA GLN A 11 -4.71 -1.13 5.98
C GLN A 11 -4.94 0.37 6.19
N ALA A 12 -5.01 0.83 7.45
CA ALA A 12 -5.18 2.23 7.81
C ALA A 12 -3.97 3.08 7.40
N GLN A 13 -2.76 2.63 7.73
CA GLN A 13 -1.52 3.29 7.31
C GLN A 13 -1.43 3.38 5.78
N ARG A 14 -1.71 2.28 5.05
CA ARG A 14 -1.72 2.29 3.58
C ARG A 14 -2.73 3.27 3.00
N GLN A 15 -3.91 3.37 3.60
CA GLN A 15 -4.93 4.32 3.16
C GLN A 15 -4.50 5.76 3.40
N SER A 16 -3.94 6.07 4.57
CA SER A 16 -3.42 7.41 4.89
C SER A 16 -2.31 7.85 3.94
N ILE A 17 -1.34 6.96 3.67
CA ILE A 17 -0.26 7.22 2.71
C ILE A 17 -0.82 7.48 1.30
N ARG A 18 -1.80 6.67 0.87
CA ARG A 18 -2.46 6.85 -0.43
C ARG A 18 -3.18 8.19 -0.52
N GLU A 19 -3.89 8.60 0.51
CA GLU A 19 -4.59 9.89 0.55
C GLU A 19 -3.62 11.07 0.48
N ALA A 20 -2.50 11.00 1.20
CA ALA A 20 -1.44 12.00 1.14
C ALA A 20 -0.85 12.09 -0.29
N PHE A 21 -0.53 10.95 -0.90
CA PHE A 21 -0.02 10.93 -2.28
C PHE A 21 -1.03 11.46 -3.31
N LEU A 22 -2.32 11.14 -3.17
CA LEU A 22 -3.35 11.69 -4.05
C LEU A 22 -3.49 13.20 -3.90
N ALA A 23 -3.35 13.73 -2.69
CA ALA A 23 -3.38 15.17 -2.44
C ALA A 23 -2.18 15.87 -3.10
N ASP A 24 -0.98 15.30 -3.00
CA ASP A 24 0.23 15.87 -3.60
C ASP A 24 0.19 15.82 -5.14
N ILE A 25 -0.25 14.69 -5.71
CA ILE A 25 -0.44 14.57 -7.16
C ILE A 25 -1.48 15.57 -7.64
N SER A 26 -2.61 15.72 -6.94
CA SER A 26 -3.65 16.68 -7.33
C SER A 26 -3.15 18.13 -7.32
N LYS A 27 -2.34 18.52 -6.33
CA LYS A 27 -1.70 19.85 -6.30
C LYS A 27 -0.76 20.05 -7.49
N THR A 28 0.06 19.05 -7.79
CA THR A 28 1.02 19.10 -8.89
C THR A 28 0.30 19.16 -10.25
N GLU A 29 -0.77 18.38 -10.42
CA GLU A 29 -1.62 18.44 -11.63
C GLU A 29 -2.29 19.81 -11.80
N GLN A 30 -2.74 20.45 -10.72
CA GLN A 30 -3.33 21.79 -10.80
C GLN A 30 -2.29 22.83 -11.21
N ALA A 31 -1.06 22.75 -10.68
CA ALA A 31 0.05 23.61 -11.08
C ALA A 31 0.40 23.41 -12.56
N LEU A 32 0.52 22.16 -13.02
CA LEU A 32 0.78 21.82 -14.42
C LEU A 32 -0.33 22.33 -15.35
N ARG A 33 -1.60 22.23 -14.96
CA ARG A 33 -2.72 22.78 -15.75
C ARG A 33 -2.69 24.31 -15.84
N ALA A 34 -2.21 24.99 -14.80
CA ALA A 34 -2.02 26.45 -14.84
C ALA A 34 -0.88 26.81 -15.79
N GLU A 35 0.25 26.09 -15.70
CA GLU A 35 1.40 26.24 -16.60
C GLU A 35 1.02 25.99 -18.07
N GLU A 36 0.23 24.95 -18.35
CA GLU A 36 -0.30 24.67 -19.69
C GLU A 36 -1.13 25.83 -20.25
N LYS A 37 -1.98 26.45 -19.43
CA LYS A 37 -2.77 27.63 -19.85
C LYS A 37 -1.88 28.83 -20.13
N GLU A 38 -0.89 29.09 -19.29
CA GLU A 38 0.05 30.19 -19.50
C GLU A 38 0.86 30.00 -20.80
N ILE A 39 1.30 28.77 -21.08
CA ILE A 39 1.97 28.41 -22.34
C ILE A 39 1.07 28.71 -23.54
N LEU A 40 -0.21 28.31 -23.48
CA LEU A 40 -1.18 28.55 -24.55
C LEU A 40 -1.47 30.06 -24.75
N ASP A 41 -1.60 30.84 -23.67
CA ASP A 41 -1.82 32.29 -23.73
C ASP A 41 -0.59 33.05 -24.28
N GLN A 42 0.60 32.47 -24.10
CA GLN A 42 1.85 32.99 -24.65
C GLN A 42 2.12 32.51 -26.08
N SER A 43 1.39 31.52 -26.60
CA SER A 43 1.60 30.89 -27.92
C SER A 43 1.58 31.85 -29.13
N GLY A 44 1.18 33.11 -28.96
CA GLY A 44 1.29 34.17 -29.98
C GLY A 44 2.09 35.41 -29.55
N LYS A 45 2.69 35.41 -28.35
CA LYS A 45 3.42 36.54 -27.76
C LYS A 45 4.93 36.32 -27.64
N ILE A 46 5.37 35.06 -27.59
CA ILE A 46 6.79 34.70 -27.47
C ILE A 46 7.35 34.11 -28.79
N PRO A 47 8.67 34.18 -29.00
CA PRO A 47 9.34 33.52 -30.12
C PRO A 47 9.08 32.01 -30.13
N GLN A 48 9.06 31.41 -31.33
CA GLN A 48 8.80 29.98 -31.51
C GLN A 48 9.81 29.08 -30.78
N GLU A 49 11.07 29.50 -30.66
CA GLU A 49 12.09 28.77 -29.88
C GLU A 49 11.78 28.73 -28.38
N ASP A 50 11.30 29.84 -27.80
CA ASP A 50 11.00 29.90 -26.37
C ASP A 50 9.72 29.11 -26.05
N TYR A 51 8.74 29.13 -26.94
CA TYR A 51 7.55 28.28 -26.84
C TYR A 51 7.90 26.78 -26.87
N LEU A 52 8.81 26.38 -27.76
CA LEU A 52 9.28 24.99 -27.84
C LEU A 52 10.00 24.56 -26.57
N LYS A 53 10.83 25.42 -25.97
CA LYS A 53 11.50 25.14 -24.69
C LYS A 53 10.50 24.96 -23.54
N LEU A 54 9.50 25.84 -23.41
CA LEU A 54 8.46 25.70 -22.38
C LEU A 54 7.67 24.40 -22.54
N ARG A 55 7.30 24.06 -23.78
CA ARG A 55 6.58 22.81 -24.07
C ARG A 55 7.41 21.57 -23.71
N GLN A 56 8.71 21.57 -24.04
CA GLN A 56 9.62 20.47 -23.67
C GLN A 56 9.77 20.34 -22.15
N ALA A 57 9.87 21.47 -21.43
CA ALA A 57 9.92 21.47 -19.97
C ALA A 57 8.62 20.90 -19.36
N TYR A 58 7.45 21.31 -19.89
CA TYR A 58 6.16 20.77 -19.47
C TYR A 58 6.03 19.26 -19.71
N GLU A 59 6.44 18.78 -20.90
CA GLU A 59 6.43 17.35 -21.23
C GLU A 59 7.40 16.57 -20.31
N ALA A 60 8.55 17.13 -19.96
CA ALA A 60 9.48 16.54 -18.99
C ALA A 60 8.88 16.45 -17.58
N ASN A 61 8.29 17.54 -17.08
CA ASN A 61 7.64 17.58 -15.76
C ASN A 61 6.49 16.56 -15.65
N LEU A 62 5.70 16.39 -16.72
CA LEU A 62 4.65 15.38 -16.78
C LEU A 62 5.22 13.95 -16.71
N LEU A 63 6.35 13.71 -17.36
CA LEU A 63 7.01 12.40 -17.37
C LEU A 63 7.59 12.08 -15.98
N GLU A 64 8.23 13.05 -15.34
CA GLU A 64 8.71 12.93 -13.96
C GLU A 64 7.57 12.65 -12.99
N LEU A 65 6.49 13.43 -13.02
CA LEU A 65 5.32 13.21 -12.17
C LEU A 65 4.76 11.77 -12.31
N ARG A 66 4.66 11.27 -13.55
CA ARG A 66 4.21 9.89 -13.80
C ARG A 66 5.17 8.85 -13.25
N LYS A 67 6.47 9.08 -13.40
CA LYS A 67 7.51 8.18 -12.89
C LYS A 67 7.48 8.14 -11.37
N ASP A 68 7.42 9.30 -10.72
CA ASP A 68 7.35 9.43 -9.26
C ASP A 68 6.09 8.77 -8.71
N ALA A 69 4.93 9.01 -9.33
CA ALA A 69 3.68 8.38 -8.93
C ALA A 69 3.76 6.84 -9.05
N GLN A 70 4.38 6.32 -10.12
CA GLN A 70 4.59 4.90 -10.29
C GLN A 70 5.55 4.31 -9.26
N GLN A 71 6.66 5.00 -8.97
CA GLN A 71 7.64 4.58 -7.96
C GLN A 71 7.02 4.55 -6.57
N LYS A 72 6.34 5.63 -6.15
CA LYS A 72 5.62 5.70 -4.86
C LYS A 72 4.56 4.59 -4.73
N LYS A 73 3.84 4.29 -5.81
CA LYS A 73 2.89 3.18 -5.83
C LYS A 73 3.58 1.84 -5.60
N ARG A 74 4.69 1.56 -6.31
CA ARG A 74 5.45 0.32 -6.15
C ARG A 74 6.01 0.18 -4.74
N ALA A 75 6.65 1.21 -4.21
CA ALA A 75 7.19 1.22 -2.85
C ALA A 75 6.10 0.95 -1.80
N LEU A 76 4.91 1.52 -1.97
CA LEU A 76 3.77 1.25 -1.09
C LEU A 76 3.28 -0.20 -1.17
N GLU A 77 3.23 -0.78 -2.38
CA GLU A 77 2.86 -2.19 -2.58
C GLU A 77 3.90 -3.14 -1.96
N GLU A 78 5.19 -2.86 -2.15
CA GLU A 78 6.30 -3.63 -1.58
C GLU A 78 6.28 -3.57 -0.04
N ALA A 79 6.20 -2.37 0.53
CA ALA A 79 6.07 -2.18 1.97
C ALA A 79 4.86 -2.95 2.55
N SER A 80 3.71 -2.89 1.86
CA SER A 80 2.50 -3.63 2.27
C SER A 80 2.69 -5.13 2.18
N ASN A 81 3.44 -5.64 1.20
CA ASN A 81 3.73 -7.06 1.07
C ASN A 81 4.66 -7.55 2.18
N VAL A 82 5.71 -6.78 2.50
CA VAL A 82 6.63 -7.09 3.61
C VAL A 82 5.87 -7.13 4.93
N ALA A 83 5.05 -6.11 5.22
CA ALA A 83 4.25 -6.08 6.45
C ALA A 83 3.25 -7.25 6.54
N MET A 84 2.65 -7.66 5.41
CA MET A 84 1.77 -8.82 5.35
C MET A 84 2.51 -10.15 5.53
N ASN A 85 3.76 -10.25 5.08
CA ASN A 85 4.57 -11.45 5.27
C ASN A 85 4.95 -11.63 6.76
N VAL A 86 5.35 -10.56 7.45
CA VAL A 86 5.60 -10.60 8.90
C VAL A 86 4.35 -11.09 9.66
N LEU A 87 3.17 -10.58 9.30
CA LEU A 87 1.92 -11.04 9.89
C LEU A 87 1.63 -12.52 9.59
N ARG A 88 2.02 -13.02 8.40
CA ARG A 88 1.81 -14.42 8.00
C ARG A 88 2.75 -15.36 8.76
N GLU A 89 4.00 -14.95 8.97
CA GLU A 89 4.98 -15.71 9.75
C GLU A 89 4.53 -15.85 11.21
N GLU A 90 4.12 -14.74 11.84
CA GLU A 90 3.57 -14.77 13.21
C GLU A 90 2.33 -15.67 13.29
N LEU A 91 1.45 -15.57 12.30
CA LEU A 91 0.28 -16.45 12.24
C LEU A 91 0.65 -17.92 12.14
N TYR A 92 1.69 -18.26 11.38
CA TYR A 92 2.14 -19.64 11.25
C TYR A 92 2.65 -20.19 12.59
N VAL A 93 3.46 -19.40 13.31
CA VAL A 93 3.97 -19.76 14.64
C VAL A 93 2.82 -20.04 15.61
N VAL A 94 1.87 -19.10 15.71
CA VAL A 94 0.71 -19.23 16.62
C VAL A 94 -0.16 -20.44 16.25
N VAL A 95 -0.39 -20.70 14.96
CA VAL A 95 -1.16 -21.86 14.52
C VAL A 95 -0.44 -23.16 14.88
N GLN A 96 0.89 -23.20 14.75
CA GLN A 96 1.69 -24.37 15.13
C GLN A 96 1.63 -24.63 16.64
N GLU A 97 1.70 -23.58 17.46
CA GLU A 97 1.58 -23.68 18.91
C GLU A 97 0.23 -24.29 19.31
N ILE A 98 -0.88 -23.74 18.80
CA ILE A 98 -2.23 -24.26 19.08
C ILE A 98 -2.39 -25.70 18.59
N ALA A 99 -1.86 -26.02 17.41
CA ALA A 99 -1.95 -27.37 16.85
C ALA A 99 -1.21 -28.38 17.74
N ASN A 100 -0.01 -28.05 18.20
CA ASN A 100 0.77 -28.90 19.10
C ASN A 100 0.08 -29.07 20.47
N GLU A 101 -0.46 -27.99 21.06
CA GLU A 101 -1.16 -28.04 22.35
C GLU A 101 -2.42 -28.91 22.30
N ARG A 102 -3.17 -28.86 21.18
CA ARG A 102 -4.41 -29.63 21.00
C ARG A 102 -4.21 -30.99 20.35
N GLY A 103 -2.96 -31.34 19.99
CA GLY A 103 -2.64 -32.60 19.32
C GLY A 103 -3.20 -32.70 17.90
N PHE A 104 -3.36 -31.57 17.20
CA PHE A 104 -3.79 -31.56 15.81
C PHE A 104 -2.63 -31.88 14.87
N GLU A 105 -2.78 -32.95 14.08
CA GLU A 105 -1.78 -33.35 13.08
C GLU A 105 -1.91 -32.59 11.76
N LEU A 106 -3.07 -31.99 11.49
CA LEU A 106 -3.35 -31.25 10.26
C LEU A 106 -4.23 -30.03 10.51
N VAL A 107 -3.76 -28.86 10.05
CA VAL A 107 -4.55 -27.62 10.02
C VAL A 107 -4.78 -27.21 8.57
N ILE A 108 -6.03 -26.92 8.23
CA ILE A 108 -6.44 -26.58 6.86
C ILE A 108 -7.14 -25.22 6.86
N SER A 109 -6.95 -24.47 5.78
CA SER A 109 -7.65 -23.19 5.57
C SER A 109 -9.17 -23.40 5.43
N ASN A 110 -9.95 -22.62 6.18
CA ASN A 110 -11.41 -22.67 6.14
C ASN A 110 -12.02 -22.28 4.78
N LYS A 111 -11.26 -21.65 3.87
CA LYS A 111 -11.75 -21.24 2.54
C LYS A 111 -12.25 -22.40 1.69
N ASN A 112 -11.71 -23.60 1.93
CA ASN A 112 -12.04 -24.81 1.19
C ASN A 112 -12.97 -25.74 1.98
N VAL A 113 -13.45 -25.32 3.16
CA VAL A 113 -14.29 -26.12 4.05
C VAL A 113 -15.72 -25.59 4.01
N ILE A 114 -16.63 -26.35 3.40
CA ILE A 114 -18.05 -25.98 3.25
C ILE A 114 -18.82 -26.18 4.55
N ALA A 115 -18.49 -27.25 5.29
CA ALA A 115 -19.07 -27.57 6.58
C ALA A 115 -18.02 -28.24 7.47
N GLY A 116 -17.96 -27.83 8.74
CA GLY A 116 -17.05 -28.37 9.73
C GLY A 116 -17.55 -28.06 11.14
N GLU A 117 -17.09 -28.82 12.12
CA GLU A 117 -17.48 -28.61 13.51
C GLU A 117 -16.83 -27.34 14.07
N LYS A 118 -17.64 -26.45 14.66
CA LYS A 118 -17.15 -25.16 15.19
C LYS A 118 -16.14 -25.31 16.34
N SER A 119 -16.16 -26.44 17.04
CA SER A 119 -15.22 -26.78 18.12
C SER A 119 -13.78 -26.95 17.62
N LEU A 120 -13.62 -27.32 16.35
CA LEU A 120 -12.33 -27.50 15.67
C LEU A 120 -11.80 -26.20 15.05
N ASP A 121 -12.58 -25.12 15.09
CA ASP A 121 -12.18 -23.82 14.55
C ASP A 121 -11.27 -23.05 15.53
N ILE A 122 -9.97 -23.07 15.26
CA ILE A 122 -8.95 -22.34 16.03
C ILE A 122 -8.84 -20.85 15.66
N THR A 123 -9.64 -20.35 14.70
CA THR A 123 -9.48 -19.00 14.15
C THR A 123 -9.59 -17.92 15.24
N LYS A 124 -10.52 -18.08 16.19
CA LYS A 124 -10.73 -17.09 17.26
C LYS A 124 -9.53 -17.02 18.20
N GLU A 125 -9.08 -18.18 18.69
CA GLU A 125 -7.93 -18.30 19.58
C GLU A 125 -6.64 -17.80 18.90
N THR A 126 -6.43 -18.18 17.63
CA THR A 126 -5.32 -17.69 16.81
C THR A 126 -5.34 -16.15 16.71
N LEU A 127 -6.51 -15.56 16.48
CA LEU A 127 -6.65 -14.09 16.39
C LEU A 127 -6.36 -13.41 17.73
N GLU A 128 -6.78 -14.00 18.85
CA GLU A 128 -6.51 -13.45 20.19
C GLU A 128 -5.02 -13.44 20.53
N ILE A 129 -4.30 -14.53 20.22
CA ILE A 129 -2.85 -14.62 20.46
C ILE A 129 -2.09 -13.66 19.54
N ILE A 130 -2.40 -13.62 18.25
CA ILE A 130 -1.78 -12.66 17.31
C ILE A 130 -2.03 -11.22 17.77
N ASN A 131 -3.24 -10.88 18.20
CA ASN A 131 -3.54 -9.53 18.69
C ASN A 131 -2.82 -9.20 20.01
N LYS A 132 -2.37 -10.19 20.79
CA LYS A 132 -1.53 -9.96 21.97
C LYS A 132 -0.07 -9.73 21.57
N ASN A 133 0.45 -10.54 20.66
CA ASN A 133 1.87 -10.54 20.28
C ASN A 133 2.22 -9.41 19.29
N LEU A 134 1.33 -9.16 18.32
CA LEU A 134 1.60 -8.29 17.17
C LEU A 134 0.41 -7.34 16.96
N LYS A 135 0.39 -6.25 17.72
CA LYS A 135 -0.68 -5.23 17.65
C LYS A 135 -0.53 -4.32 16.44
N GLU A 136 0.70 -3.99 16.08
CA GLU A 136 1.04 -3.04 15.02
C GLU A 136 2.22 -3.54 14.21
N VAL A 137 2.19 -3.29 12.91
CA VAL A 137 3.30 -3.54 12.00
C VAL A 137 3.54 -2.25 11.22
N PRO A 138 4.68 -1.57 11.44
CA PRO A 138 4.97 -0.34 10.74
C PRO A 138 5.20 -0.62 9.25
N LEU A 139 4.55 0.16 8.38
CA LEU A 139 4.86 0.18 6.96
C LEU A 139 6.15 0.97 6.76
N LYS A 140 7.25 0.26 6.52
CA LYS A 140 8.50 0.87 6.07
C LYS A 140 8.43 1.05 4.57
N ILE A 141 8.15 2.27 4.12
CA ILE A 141 8.36 2.66 2.74
C ILE A 141 9.86 2.91 2.62
N GLU A 142 10.59 2.05 1.90
CA GLU A 142 11.95 2.42 1.47
C GLU A 142 11.77 3.55 0.45
N GLU A 143 12.10 4.77 0.86
CA GLU A 143 12.24 5.88 -0.06
C GLU A 143 13.38 5.53 -1.01
N VAL A 144 13.03 5.26 -2.26
CA VAL A 144 14.04 5.16 -3.33
C VAL A 144 14.48 6.60 -3.60
N GLU A 145 15.59 7.01 -2.98
CA GLU A 145 16.38 8.17 -3.36
C GLU A 145 16.76 8.14 -4.85
#